data_AF-A0A7S1Z702-F1
#
_entry.id   AF-A0A7S1Z702-F1
#
_cell.length_a   1.000
_cell.length_b   1.000
_cell.length_c   1.000
_cell.angle_alpha   90.00
_cell.angle_beta   90.00
_cell.angle_gamma   90.00
#
_symmetry.space_group_name_H-M   'P 1'
#
loop_
_entity.id
_entity.type
_entity.pdbx_description
1 polymer ?
#
loop_
_entity_poly.entity_id
_entity_poly.type
_entity_poly.pdbx_seq_one_letter_code
_entity_poly.pdbx_strand_id
1 'polypeptide(L)'
;QYPRFLKAHWKFLKTVVNKLFEFMHEIHPGVQDMACDTFLKIATKCKRQFVTLQTDETTPFICDLMESLPSIISDLESHQVQMFYEAVGCMLSDNGPAITIDRVCLLKKLMNTPNSTWMAIMDDANKNVESLFEPNNMKEITKILRCNNRVCHAVGPLFSNQMHLLFLDLINLYKVYSERILVLISQQGAIATQMSLVRAMKSAKKEVLRLLITFIDNSGPPEVE
;
A
#
# COMPACT_ATOMS: atom_id res chain seq x y z
N GLN A 1 6.16 22.02 7.37
CA GLN A 1 6.90 23.26 7.03
C GLN A 1 8.32 23.32 7.61
N TYR A 2 8.64 22.62 8.71
CA TYR A 2 9.97 22.70 9.35
C TYR A 2 10.74 21.35 9.41
N PRO A 3 11.02 20.68 8.27
CA PRO A 3 11.66 19.36 8.30
C PRO A 3 13.08 19.39 8.88
N ARG A 4 13.82 20.50 8.74
CA ARG A 4 15.17 20.63 9.34
C ARG A 4 15.14 20.56 10.87
N PHE A 5 14.18 21.24 11.48
CA PHE A 5 13.97 21.20 12.93
C PHE A 5 13.61 19.79 13.38
N LEU A 6 12.64 19.15 12.72
CA LEU A 6 12.22 17.79 13.05
C LEU A 6 13.36 16.77 12.96
N LYS A 7 14.25 16.90 11.98
CA LYS A 7 15.42 16.03 11.83
C LYS A 7 16.44 16.16 12.96
N ALA A 8 16.53 17.32 13.60
CA ALA A 8 17.48 17.61 14.67
C ALA A 8 16.93 17.30 16.06
N HIS A 9 15.62 17.15 16.21
CA HIS A 9 14.95 16.98 17.51
C HIS A 9 14.07 15.74 17.52
N TRP A 10 14.69 14.56 17.71
CA TRP A 10 14.00 13.26 17.68
C TRP A 10 12.79 13.19 18.62
N LYS A 11 12.96 13.56 19.90
CA LYS A 11 11.88 13.54 20.89
C LYS A 11 10.66 14.32 20.41
N PHE A 12 10.88 15.49 19.83
CA PHE A 12 9.81 16.32 19.27
C PHE A 12 9.17 15.68 18.03
N LEU A 13 9.97 15.13 17.11
CA LEU A 13 9.45 14.41 15.94
C LEU A 13 8.56 13.23 16.37
N LYS A 14 9.00 12.42 17.33
CA LYS A 14 8.23 11.29 17.87
C LYS A 14 6.92 11.76 18.50
N THR A 15 6.94 12.82 19.31
CA THR A 15 5.72 13.42 19.88
C THR A 15 4.74 13.89 18.80
N VAL A 16 5.22 14.59 17.77
CA VAL A 16 4.36 15.05 16.67
C VAL A 16 3.74 13.87 15.94
N VAL A 17 4.50 12.83 15.63
CA VAL A 17 4.00 11.64 14.92
C VAL A 17 2.95 10.89 15.76
N ASN A 18 3.19 10.69 17.05
CA ASN A 18 2.20 10.07 17.92
C ASN A 18 0.91 10.90 17.99
N LYS A 19 1.02 12.24 18.03
CA LYS A 19 -0.16 13.10 17.98
C LYS A 19 -0.92 13.01 16.66
N LEU A 20 -0.23 12.81 15.54
CA LEU A 20 -0.88 12.55 14.26
C LEU A 20 -1.64 11.22 14.27
N PHE A 21 -1.10 10.18 14.93
CA PHE A 21 -1.82 8.92 15.09
C PHE A 21 -3.08 9.09 15.95
N GLU A 22 -3.03 9.88 17.02
CA GLU A 22 -4.25 10.22 17.77
C GLU A 22 -5.29 10.93 16.89
N PHE A 23 -4.85 11.88 16.04
CA PHE A 23 -5.73 12.57 15.10
C PHE A 23 -6.30 11.67 13.99
N MET A 24 -5.72 10.50 13.74
CA MET A 24 -6.30 9.51 12.82
C MET A 24 -7.56 8.85 13.38
N HIS A 25 -7.84 9.01 14.68
CA HIS A 25 -9.06 8.55 15.36
C HIS A 25 -10.09 9.66 15.58
N GLU A 26 -9.80 10.90 15.15
CA GLU A 26 -10.72 12.02 15.35
C GLU A 26 -11.86 12.03 14.33
N ILE A 27 -13.08 12.17 14.82
CA ILE A 27 -14.30 12.12 13.99
C ILE A 27 -14.57 13.46 13.30
N HIS A 28 -13.89 14.54 13.72
CA HIS A 28 -14.12 15.85 13.13
C HIS A 28 -13.73 15.85 11.64
N PRO A 29 -14.64 16.29 10.74
CA PRO A 29 -14.41 16.22 9.30
C PRO A 29 -13.08 16.84 8.87
N GLY A 30 -12.32 16.09 8.06
CA GLY A 30 -11.04 16.53 7.50
C GLY A 30 -9.83 16.42 8.43
N VAL A 31 -10.00 16.09 9.72
CA VAL A 31 -8.86 15.92 10.65
C VAL A 31 -8.02 14.70 10.28
N GLN A 32 -8.65 13.57 9.97
CA GLN A 32 -7.95 12.36 9.55
C GLN A 32 -7.17 12.55 8.24
N ASP A 33 -7.75 13.26 7.26
CA ASP A 33 -7.08 13.60 5.99
C ASP A 33 -5.84 14.47 6.25
N MET A 34 -6.00 15.52 7.06
CA MET A 34 -4.92 16.42 7.44
C MET A 34 -3.82 15.69 8.23
N ALA A 35 -4.18 14.74 9.08
CA ALA A 35 -3.24 13.89 9.81
C ALA A 35 -2.43 12.98 8.87
N CYS A 36 -3.10 12.26 7.96
CA CYS A 36 -2.46 11.40 6.96
C CYS A 36 -1.55 12.17 6.01
N ASP A 37 -2.01 13.32 5.50
CA ASP A 37 -1.21 14.21 4.64
C ASP A 37 0.04 14.72 5.36
N THR A 38 -0.10 15.12 6.62
CA THR A 38 1.02 15.63 7.41
C THR A 38 1.99 14.50 7.74
N PHE A 39 1.48 13.31 8.08
CA PHE A 39 2.30 12.13 8.32
C PHE A 39 3.10 11.74 7.08
N LEU A 40 2.48 11.68 5.90
CA LEU A 40 3.17 11.43 4.63
C LEU A 40 4.27 12.47 4.36
N LYS A 41 3.97 13.76 4.51
CA LYS A 41 4.97 14.84 4.34
C LYS A 41 6.15 14.68 5.30
N ILE A 42 5.90 14.30 6.55
CA ILE A 42 6.96 14.06 7.55
C ILE A 42 7.76 12.81 7.17
N ALA A 43 7.12 11.70 6.83
CA ALA A 43 7.75 10.46 6.43
C ALA A 43 8.66 10.66 5.22
N THR A 44 8.20 11.36 4.18
CA THR A 44 9.02 11.66 2.99
C THR A 44 10.22 12.54 3.33
N LYS A 45 10.05 13.57 4.17
CA LYS A 45 11.14 14.51 4.45
C LYS A 45 12.11 14.01 5.52
N CYS A 46 11.68 13.16 6.45
CA CYS A 46 12.42 12.69 7.62
C CYS A 46 12.57 11.16 7.66
N LYS A 47 12.50 10.48 6.51
CA LYS A 47 12.54 9.00 6.42
C LYS A 47 13.65 8.34 7.23
N ARG A 48 14.89 8.85 7.12
CA ARG A 48 16.06 8.30 7.82
C ARG A 48 15.85 8.18 9.33
N GLN A 49 15.19 9.15 9.95
CA GLN A 49 14.97 9.19 11.39
C GLN A 49 14.14 8.01 11.90
N PHE A 50 13.23 7.49 11.07
CA PHE A 50 12.36 6.38 11.43
C PHE A 50 13.02 5.00 11.30
N VAL A 51 14.06 4.90 10.46
CA VAL A 51 14.72 3.64 10.11
C VAL A 51 16.10 3.46 10.76
N THR A 52 16.64 4.50 11.40
CA THR A 52 17.86 4.43 12.21
C THR A 52 17.52 4.40 13.70
N LEU A 53 18.36 3.73 14.50
CA LEU A 53 18.26 3.81 15.95
C LEU A 53 18.51 5.26 16.42
N GLN A 54 17.61 5.78 17.25
CA GLN A 54 17.69 7.14 17.79
C GLN A 54 18.23 7.12 19.21
N THR A 55 18.72 8.27 19.68
CA THR A 55 19.19 8.42 21.07
C THR A 55 18.07 8.16 22.06
N ASP A 56 18.37 7.44 23.14
CA ASP A 56 17.43 7.01 24.18
C ASP A 56 16.34 6.02 23.70
N GLU A 57 16.48 5.40 22.52
CA GLU A 57 15.59 4.36 22.03
C GLU A 57 16.30 2.99 21.97
N THR A 58 15.53 1.90 22.07
CA THR A 58 16.04 0.52 21.98
C THR A 58 15.93 -0.07 20.59
N THR A 59 14.94 0.38 19.81
CA THR A 59 14.60 -0.09 18.48
C THR A 59 14.36 1.09 17.55
N PRO A 60 14.61 0.96 16.23
CA PRO A 60 14.16 1.95 15.27
C PRO A 60 12.63 2.05 15.27
N PHE A 61 12.10 3.28 15.25
CA PHE A 61 10.66 3.55 15.42
C PHE A 61 9.77 2.80 14.41
N ILE A 62 10.26 2.55 13.20
CA ILE A 62 9.50 1.79 12.19
C ILE A 62 9.15 0.37 12.66
N CYS A 63 9.95 -0.25 13.53
CA CYS A 63 9.65 -1.57 14.08
C CYS A 63 8.40 -1.51 14.97
N ASP A 64 8.38 -0.59 15.93
CA ASP A 64 7.24 -0.37 16.84
C ASP A 64 5.98 0.05 16.06
N LEU A 65 6.17 0.84 15.00
CA LEU A 65 5.11 1.26 14.09
C LEU A 65 4.43 0.06 13.41
N MET A 66 5.18 -0.97 13.02
CA MET A 66 4.60 -2.17 12.39
C MET A 66 3.73 -2.98 13.35
N GLU A 67 4.07 -2.99 14.65
CA GLU A 67 3.28 -3.67 15.68
C GLU A 67 1.97 -2.92 15.97
N SER A 68 2.03 -1.59 15.94
CA SER A 68 0.87 -0.72 16.21
C SER A 68 0.00 -0.46 14.98
N LEU A 69 0.45 -0.88 13.79
CA LEU A 69 -0.18 -0.56 12.51
C LEU A 69 -1.70 -0.85 12.48
N PRO A 70 -2.21 -2.03 12.90
CA PRO A 70 -3.64 -2.32 12.85
C PRO A 70 -4.47 -1.39 13.74
N SER A 71 -3.91 -0.96 14.87
CA SER A 71 -4.57 -0.01 15.77
C SER A 71 -4.62 1.38 15.18
N ILE A 72 -3.53 1.86 14.56
CA ILE A 72 -3.45 3.23 14.05
C ILE A 72 -4.42 3.48 12.88
N ILE A 73 -4.64 2.46 12.04
CA ILE A 73 -5.43 2.62 10.82
C ILE A 73 -6.90 2.17 10.98
N SER A 74 -7.34 1.78 12.18
CA SER A 74 -8.65 1.12 12.38
C SER A 74 -9.84 1.96 11.95
N ASP A 75 -9.73 3.28 12.13
CA ASP A 75 -10.83 4.23 11.91
C ASP A 75 -10.64 5.04 10.61
N LEU A 76 -9.62 4.71 9.82
CA LEU A 76 -9.28 5.41 8.59
C LEU A 76 -10.08 4.88 7.39
N GLU A 77 -10.43 5.80 6.50
CA GLU A 77 -11.04 5.48 5.21
C GLU A 77 -10.02 4.90 4.23
N SER A 78 -10.52 4.26 3.16
CA SER A 78 -9.68 3.54 2.19
C SER A 78 -8.56 4.39 1.57
N HIS A 79 -8.81 5.66 1.25
CA HIS A 79 -7.78 6.54 0.69
C HIS A 79 -6.76 6.97 1.76
N GLN A 80 -7.19 7.17 3.00
CA GLN A 80 -6.30 7.49 4.13
C GLN A 80 -5.37 6.32 4.46
N VAL A 81 -5.90 5.09 4.48
CA VAL A 81 -5.08 3.88 4.63
C VAL A 81 -4.03 3.80 3.51
N GLN A 82 -4.40 4.09 2.26
CA GLN A 82 -3.45 4.11 1.15
C GLN A 82 -2.34 5.16 1.33
N MET A 83 -2.67 6.36 1.80
CA MET A 83 -1.67 7.40 2.12
C MET A 83 -0.76 6.99 3.27
N PHE A 84 -1.30 6.31 4.29
CA PHE A 84 -0.52 5.79 5.40
C PHE A 84 0.50 4.75 4.94
N TYR A 85 0.07 3.79 4.13
CA TYR A 85 0.97 2.78 3.55
C TYR A 85 2.04 3.42 2.65
N GLU A 86 1.69 4.46 1.89
CA GLU A 86 2.66 5.26 1.11
C GLU A 86 3.71 5.93 2.02
N ALA A 87 3.28 6.47 3.17
CA ALA A 87 4.17 7.11 4.13
C ALA A 87 5.18 6.12 4.72
N VAL A 88 4.73 4.93 5.13
CA VAL A 88 5.63 3.86 5.60
C VAL A 88 6.54 3.39 4.47
N GLY A 89 6.01 3.24 3.25
CA GLY A 89 6.82 2.92 2.07
C GLY A 89 7.94 3.95 1.83
N CYS A 90 7.66 5.24 2.02
CA CYS A 90 8.67 6.29 1.93
C CYS A 90 9.79 6.10 2.97
N MET A 91 9.47 5.63 4.17
CA MET A 91 10.49 5.32 5.19
C MET A 91 11.38 4.17 4.73
N LEU A 92 10.77 3.08 4.26
CA LEU A 92 11.47 1.89 3.75
C LEU A 92 12.28 2.16 2.48
N SER A 93 12.04 3.26 1.76
CA SER A 93 12.84 3.66 0.59
C SER A 93 14.26 4.14 0.93
N ASP A 94 14.56 4.44 2.19
CA ASP A 94 15.91 4.84 2.59
C ASP A 94 16.81 3.61 2.66
N ASN A 95 17.92 3.65 1.92
CA ASN A 95 18.94 2.61 1.85
C ASN A 95 20.32 3.14 2.25
N GLY A 96 20.36 4.22 3.03
CA GLY A 96 21.60 4.80 3.52
C GLY A 96 22.41 3.87 4.43
N PRO A 97 23.74 4.09 4.54
CA PRO A 97 24.67 3.18 5.23
C PRO A 97 24.45 3.05 6.74
N ALA A 98 23.65 3.95 7.34
CA ALA A 98 23.33 3.93 8.77
C ALA A 98 22.14 3.01 9.10
N ILE A 99 21.51 2.40 8.10
CA ILE A 99 20.30 1.59 8.25
C ILE A 99 20.70 0.16 8.50
N THR A 100 20.31 -0.37 9.66
CA THR A 100 20.64 -1.73 10.12
C THR A 100 19.43 -2.67 10.12
N ILE A 101 18.25 -2.17 9.77
CA ILE A 101 17.01 -2.95 9.77
C ILE A 101 16.90 -3.81 8.50
N ASP A 102 16.28 -4.98 8.64
CA ASP A 102 15.86 -5.78 7.49
C ASP A 102 14.63 -5.15 6.81
N ARG A 103 14.89 -4.36 5.77
CA ARG A 103 13.87 -3.65 4.99
C ARG A 103 12.92 -4.61 4.25
N VAL A 104 13.40 -5.78 3.82
CA VAL A 104 12.59 -6.79 3.14
C VAL A 104 11.60 -7.41 4.12
N CYS A 105 12.06 -7.76 5.33
CA CYS A 105 11.19 -8.26 6.40
C CYS A 105 10.12 -7.22 6.80
N LEU A 106 10.50 -5.95 6.93
CA LEU A 106 9.54 -4.89 7.25
C LEU A 106 8.53 -4.64 6.12
N LEU A 107 8.94 -4.73 4.84
CA LEU A 107 8.00 -4.66 3.72
C LEU A 107 6.98 -5.81 3.77
N LYS A 108 7.44 -7.04 4.07
CA LYS A 108 6.54 -8.20 4.25
C LYS A 108 5.55 -7.97 5.40
N LYS A 109 6.00 -7.41 6.53
CA LYS A 109 5.13 -7.05 7.66
C LYS A 109 4.11 -5.98 7.27
N LEU A 110 4.53 -4.91 6.59
CA LEU A 110 3.63 -3.86 6.09
C LEU A 110 2.54 -4.43 5.18
N MET A 111 2.92 -5.31 4.26
CA MET A 111 1.99 -5.89 3.29
C MET A 111 1.20 -7.10 3.80
N ASN A 112 1.37 -7.51 5.06
CA ASN A 112 0.78 -8.73 5.59
C ASN A 112 -0.76 -8.76 5.48
N THR A 113 -1.44 -7.67 5.87
CA THR A 113 -2.90 -7.60 5.82
C THR A 113 -3.43 -7.62 4.38
N PRO A 114 -2.97 -6.76 3.44
CA PRO A 114 -3.34 -6.86 2.04
C PRO A 114 -3.04 -8.23 1.42
N ASN A 115 -1.90 -8.84 1.74
CA ASN A 115 -1.49 -10.14 1.21
C ASN A 115 -2.37 -11.27 1.73
N SER A 116 -2.72 -11.26 3.01
CA SER A 116 -3.62 -12.26 3.60
C SER A 116 -5.02 -12.21 2.96
N THR A 117 -5.56 -11.01 2.76
CA THR A 117 -6.85 -10.84 2.06
C THR A 117 -6.75 -11.25 0.58
N TRP A 118 -5.65 -10.90 -0.10
CA TRP A 118 -5.41 -11.31 -1.49
C TRP A 118 -5.38 -12.83 -1.62
N MET A 119 -4.59 -13.51 -0.79
CA MET A 119 -4.47 -14.97 -0.79
C MET A 119 -5.82 -15.64 -0.57
N ALA A 120 -6.61 -15.18 0.41
CA ALA A 120 -7.94 -15.73 0.65
C ALA A 120 -8.85 -15.61 -0.59
N ILE A 121 -8.85 -14.46 -1.27
CA ILE A 121 -9.63 -14.26 -2.50
C ILE A 121 -9.15 -15.20 -3.62
N MET A 122 -7.83 -15.35 -3.79
CA MET A 122 -7.27 -16.21 -4.84
C MET A 122 -7.50 -17.70 -4.55
N ASP A 123 -7.43 -18.12 -3.28
CA ASP A 123 -7.74 -19.49 -2.86
C ASP A 123 -9.20 -19.85 -3.10
N ASP A 124 -10.12 -18.92 -2.89
CA ASP A 124 -11.54 -19.11 -3.19
C ASP A 124 -11.80 -19.11 -4.70
N ALA A 125 -11.08 -18.27 -5.45
CA ALA A 125 -11.12 -18.27 -6.91
C ALA A 125 -10.62 -19.58 -7.53
N ASN A 126 -9.59 -20.20 -6.94
CA ASN A 126 -9.07 -21.50 -7.36
C ASN A 126 -10.12 -22.62 -7.22
N LYS A 127 -11.04 -22.51 -6.25
CA LYS A 127 -12.16 -23.45 -6.08
C LYS A 127 -13.35 -23.08 -6.97
N ASN A 128 -13.64 -21.79 -7.09
CA ASN A 128 -14.74 -21.26 -7.87
C ASN A 128 -14.37 -19.89 -8.47
N VAL A 129 -14.07 -19.88 -9.77
CA VAL A 129 -13.72 -18.66 -10.51
C VAL A 129 -14.86 -17.62 -10.49
N GLU A 130 -16.11 -18.04 -10.29
CA GLU A 130 -17.24 -17.11 -10.23
C GLU A 130 -17.14 -16.14 -9.04
N SER A 131 -16.45 -16.53 -7.96
CA SER A 131 -16.22 -15.67 -6.79
C SER A 131 -15.50 -14.36 -7.15
N LEU A 132 -14.66 -14.36 -8.20
CA LEU A 132 -13.94 -13.16 -8.64
C LEU A 132 -14.85 -12.08 -9.21
N PHE A 133 -16.09 -12.42 -9.59
CA PHE A 133 -17.07 -11.48 -10.14
C PHE A 133 -18.05 -10.97 -9.08
N GLU A 134 -17.91 -11.41 -7.83
CA GLU A 134 -18.72 -10.89 -6.73
C GLU A 134 -18.36 -9.43 -6.43
N PRO A 135 -19.36 -8.55 -6.23
CA PRO A 135 -19.11 -7.12 -5.99
C PRO A 135 -18.16 -6.82 -4.84
N ASN A 136 -18.19 -7.64 -3.77
CA ASN A 136 -17.33 -7.45 -2.60
C ASN A 136 -15.87 -7.80 -2.94
N ASN A 137 -15.64 -8.95 -3.57
CA ASN A 137 -14.29 -9.37 -3.98
C ASN A 137 -13.69 -8.38 -4.98
N MET A 138 -14.45 -7.91 -5.97
CA MET A 138 -13.96 -6.90 -6.92
C MET A 138 -13.56 -5.58 -6.24
N LYS A 139 -14.30 -5.15 -5.20
CA LYS A 139 -13.97 -3.95 -4.42
C LYS A 139 -12.68 -4.15 -3.63
N GLU A 140 -12.54 -5.28 -2.93
CA GLU A 140 -11.33 -5.58 -2.15
C GLU A 140 -10.10 -5.77 -3.05
N ILE A 141 -10.23 -6.48 -4.18
CA ILE A 141 -9.18 -6.58 -5.21
C ILE A 141 -8.72 -5.18 -5.64
N THR A 142 -9.66 -4.29 -6.00
CA THR A 142 -9.32 -2.93 -6.43
C THR A 142 -8.62 -2.14 -5.33
N LYS A 143 -9.06 -2.28 -4.07
CA LYS A 143 -8.47 -1.64 -2.90
C LYS A 143 -7.03 -2.13 -2.66
N ILE A 144 -6.80 -3.44 -2.71
CA ILE A 144 -5.47 -4.06 -2.57
C ILE A 144 -4.53 -3.59 -3.67
N LEU A 145 -4.99 -3.56 -4.93
CA LEU A 145 -4.17 -3.09 -6.06
C LEU A 145 -3.79 -1.62 -5.93
N ARG A 146 -4.71 -0.76 -5.47
CA ARG A 146 -4.39 0.66 -5.22
C ARG A 146 -3.38 0.83 -4.10
N CYS A 147 -3.51 0.07 -3.02
CA CYS A 147 -2.52 0.06 -1.94
C CYS A 147 -1.14 -0.36 -2.46
N ASN A 148 -1.05 -1.47 -3.21
CA ASN A 148 0.19 -1.92 -3.83
C ASN A 148 0.79 -0.87 -4.77
N ASN A 149 -0.01 -0.17 -5.56
CA ASN A 149 0.47 0.92 -6.42
C ASN A 149 1.16 2.03 -5.61
N ARG A 150 0.55 2.47 -4.50
CA ARG A 150 1.13 3.49 -3.61
C ARG A 150 2.43 3.03 -2.97
N VAL A 151 2.44 1.80 -2.44
CA VAL A 151 3.65 1.23 -1.81
C VAL A 151 4.76 1.04 -2.83
N CYS A 152 4.45 0.51 -4.02
CA CYS A 152 5.40 0.32 -5.12
C CYS A 152 6.10 1.62 -5.50
N HIS A 153 5.32 2.69 -5.72
CA HIS A 153 5.87 4.02 -5.99
C HIS A 153 6.77 4.52 -4.85
N ALA A 154 6.37 4.31 -3.59
CA ALA A 154 7.10 4.83 -2.45
C ALA A 154 8.40 4.07 -2.14
N VAL A 155 8.40 2.74 -2.21
CA VAL A 155 9.56 1.90 -1.82
C VAL A 155 10.57 1.71 -2.97
N GLY A 156 10.15 1.86 -4.22
CA GLY A 156 11.01 1.68 -5.39
C GLY A 156 11.52 0.24 -5.56
N PRO A 157 12.84 0.01 -5.80
CA PRO A 157 13.39 -1.31 -6.14
C PRO A 157 13.10 -2.42 -5.12
N LEU A 158 12.93 -2.07 -3.84
CA LEU A 158 12.57 -3.02 -2.77
C LEU A 158 11.25 -3.75 -3.05
N PHE A 159 10.35 -3.15 -3.84
CA PHE A 159 9.05 -3.74 -4.20
C PHE A 159 9.18 -5.03 -5.02
N SER A 160 10.32 -5.34 -5.60
CA SER A 160 10.57 -6.59 -6.35
C SER A 160 10.15 -7.84 -5.57
N ASN A 161 10.42 -7.85 -4.26
CA ASN A 161 10.02 -8.92 -3.34
C ASN A 161 8.49 -9.11 -3.29
N GLN A 162 7.74 -8.01 -3.18
CA GLN A 162 6.29 -8.03 -3.15
C GLN A 162 5.70 -8.34 -4.53
N MET A 163 6.32 -7.81 -5.59
CA MET A 163 5.90 -8.07 -6.97
C MET A 163 6.02 -9.55 -7.33
N HIS A 164 7.10 -10.21 -6.91
CA HIS A 164 7.31 -11.65 -7.14
C HIS A 164 6.15 -12.49 -6.58
N LEU A 165 5.63 -12.14 -5.40
CA LEU A 165 4.49 -12.83 -4.78
C LEU A 165 3.19 -12.66 -5.56
N LEU A 166 2.96 -11.48 -6.13
CA LEU A 166 1.68 -11.16 -6.78
C LEU A 166 1.65 -11.45 -8.29
N PHE A 167 2.81 -11.56 -8.95
CA PHE A 167 2.92 -11.44 -10.40
C PHE A 167 2.00 -12.39 -11.18
N LEU A 168 2.02 -13.69 -10.86
CA LEU A 168 1.22 -14.68 -11.60
C LEU A 168 -0.27 -14.46 -11.41
N ASP A 169 -0.71 -14.17 -10.18
CA ASP A 169 -2.11 -13.89 -9.88
C ASP A 169 -2.60 -12.64 -10.60
N LEU A 170 -1.78 -11.59 -10.68
CA LEU A 170 -2.12 -10.36 -11.39
C LEU A 170 -2.39 -10.62 -12.88
N ILE A 171 -1.56 -11.43 -13.53
CA ILE A 171 -1.73 -11.78 -14.95
C ILE A 171 -2.97 -12.65 -15.14
N ASN A 172 -3.19 -13.64 -14.27
CA ASN A 172 -4.35 -14.51 -14.32
C ASN A 172 -5.65 -13.73 -14.10
N LEU A 173 -5.69 -12.87 -13.08
CA LEU A 173 -6.84 -12.00 -12.81
C LEU A 173 -7.14 -11.09 -14.01
N TYR A 174 -6.11 -10.46 -14.58
CA TYR A 174 -6.26 -9.63 -15.76
C TYR A 174 -6.86 -10.40 -16.94
N LYS A 175 -6.39 -11.63 -17.19
CA LYS A 175 -6.92 -12.52 -18.22
C LYS A 175 -8.38 -12.87 -17.98
N VAL A 176 -8.72 -13.38 -16.80
CA VAL A 176 -10.09 -13.78 -16.43
C VAL A 176 -11.08 -12.62 -16.58
N TYR A 177 -10.73 -11.43 -16.09
CA TYR A 177 -11.56 -10.24 -16.27
C TYR A 177 -11.66 -9.81 -17.73
N SER A 178 -10.60 -9.97 -18.53
CA SER A 178 -10.65 -9.68 -19.97
C SER A 178 -11.65 -10.57 -20.69
N GLU A 179 -11.57 -11.88 -20.45
CA GLU A 179 -12.45 -12.88 -21.07
C GLU A 179 -13.91 -12.67 -20.66
N ARG A 180 -14.18 -12.44 -19.36
CA ARG A 180 -15.55 -12.16 -18.89
C ARG A 180 -16.14 -10.89 -19.50
N ILE A 181 -15.35 -9.81 -19.60
CA ILE A 181 -15.80 -8.57 -20.26
C ILE A 181 -16.16 -8.84 -21.72
N LEU A 182 -15.34 -9.60 -22.45
CA LEU A 182 -15.59 -9.93 -23.86
C LEU A 182 -16.89 -10.74 -24.04
N VAL A 183 -17.13 -11.74 -23.20
CA VAL A 183 -18.36 -12.54 -23.22
C VAL A 183 -19.59 -11.64 -22.99
N LEU A 184 -19.56 -10.77 -21.98
CA LEU A 184 -20.68 -9.87 -21.70
C LEU A 184 -20.96 -8.89 -22.85
N ILE A 185 -19.91 -8.36 -23.49
CA ILE A 185 -20.05 -7.49 -24.67
C ILE A 185 -20.63 -8.25 -25.86
N SER A 186 -20.21 -9.51 -26.09
CA SER A 186 -20.78 -10.31 -27.18
C SER A 186 -22.27 -10.64 -26.98
N GLN A 187 -22.72 -10.77 -25.74
CA GLN A 187 -24.10 -11.13 -25.41
C GLN A 187 -25.05 -9.93 -25.39
N GLN A 188 -24.60 -8.79 -24.86
CA GLN A 188 -25.47 -7.62 -24.61
C GLN A 188 -25.06 -6.37 -25.43
N GLY A 189 -24.09 -6.52 -26.32
CA GLY A 189 -23.58 -5.43 -27.17
C GLY A 189 -22.99 -4.28 -26.35
N ALA A 190 -23.15 -3.05 -26.86
CA ALA A 190 -22.56 -1.85 -26.25
C ALA A 190 -23.09 -1.56 -24.84
N ILE A 191 -24.32 -2.00 -24.51
CA ILE A 191 -24.96 -1.78 -23.20
C ILE A 191 -24.15 -2.44 -22.08
N ALA A 192 -23.50 -3.58 -22.36
CA ALA A 192 -22.64 -4.28 -21.40
C ALA A 192 -21.59 -3.36 -20.76
N THR A 193 -21.05 -2.40 -21.53
CA THR A 193 -20.00 -1.49 -21.05
C THR A 193 -20.46 -0.53 -19.97
N GLN A 194 -21.77 -0.31 -19.85
CA GLN A 194 -22.39 0.55 -18.86
C GLN A 194 -22.73 -0.19 -17.57
N MET A 195 -22.69 -1.53 -17.57
CA MET A 195 -22.96 -2.34 -16.39
C MET A 195 -21.93 -2.09 -15.29
N SER A 196 -22.39 -2.01 -14.04
CA SER A 196 -21.55 -1.82 -12.86
C SER A 196 -20.45 -2.90 -12.76
N LEU A 197 -20.79 -4.15 -13.05
CA LEU A 197 -19.88 -5.29 -13.07
C LEU A 197 -18.72 -5.09 -14.07
N VAL A 198 -19.03 -4.69 -15.31
CA VAL A 198 -18.01 -4.44 -16.35
C VAL A 198 -17.13 -3.26 -15.98
N ARG A 199 -17.71 -2.19 -15.39
CA ARG A 199 -16.93 -1.04 -14.90
C ARG A 199 -15.98 -1.44 -13.77
N ALA A 200 -16.42 -2.28 -12.84
CA ALA A 200 -15.60 -2.78 -11.74
C ALA A 200 -14.42 -3.63 -12.26
N MET A 201 -14.67 -4.59 -13.16
CA MET A 201 -13.59 -5.39 -13.78
C MET A 201 -12.61 -4.51 -14.56
N LYS A 202 -13.09 -3.51 -15.32
CA LYS A 202 -12.22 -2.54 -16.02
C LYS A 202 -11.37 -1.73 -15.04
N SER A 203 -11.93 -1.33 -13.90
CA SER A 203 -11.19 -0.61 -12.85
C SER A 203 -10.05 -1.46 -12.30
N ALA A 204 -10.32 -2.71 -11.90
CA ALA A 204 -9.30 -3.62 -11.41
C ALA A 204 -8.19 -3.85 -12.46
N LYS A 205 -8.56 -4.13 -13.71
CA LYS A 205 -7.61 -4.25 -14.83
C LYS A 205 -6.72 -3.02 -15.00
N LYS A 206 -7.29 -1.81 -14.87
CA LYS A 206 -6.54 -0.56 -14.94
C LYS A 206 -5.50 -0.46 -13.82
N GLU A 207 -5.85 -0.86 -12.60
CA GLU A 207 -4.92 -0.83 -11.47
C GLU A 207 -3.81 -1.90 -11.59
N VAL A 208 -4.09 -3.07 -12.19
CA VAL A 208 -3.05 -4.07 -12.54
C VAL A 208 -2.03 -3.46 -13.50
N LEU A 209 -2.50 -2.85 -14.59
CA LEU A 209 -1.60 -2.22 -15.57
C LEU A 209 -0.81 -1.07 -14.95
N ARG A 210 -1.47 -0.24 -14.12
CA ARG A 210 -0.79 0.85 -13.40
C ARG A 210 0.30 0.31 -12.47
N LEU A 211 0.05 -0.81 -11.78
CA LEU A 211 1.03 -1.43 -10.89
C LEU A 211 2.24 -1.91 -11.68
N LEU A 212 2.02 -2.57 -12.81
CA LEU A 212 3.09 -3.02 -13.71
C LEU A 212 3.93 -1.85 -14.24
N ILE A 213 3.28 -0.78 -14.71
CA ILE A 213 3.95 0.44 -15.18
C ILE A 213 4.77 1.06 -14.04
N THR A 214 4.16 1.27 -12.88
CA THR A 214 4.82 1.85 -11.70
C THR A 214 6.01 1.02 -11.27
N PHE A 215 5.87 -0.30 -11.27
CA PHE A 215 6.96 -1.21 -10.93
C PHE A 215 8.13 -1.10 -11.91
N ILE A 216 7.85 -1.09 -13.22
CA ILE A 216 8.89 -0.96 -14.25
C ILE A 216 9.57 0.42 -14.14
N ASP A 217 8.80 1.50 -14.03
CA ASP A 217 9.33 2.87 -13.97
C ASP A 217 10.19 3.12 -12.71
N ASN A 218 9.90 2.43 -11.61
CA ASN A 218 10.63 2.54 -10.35
C ASN A 218 11.56 1.34 -10.06
N SER A 219 11.70 0.43 -11.02
CA SER A 219 12.66 -0.66 -10.92
C SER A 219 14.07 -0.12 -11.17
N GLY A 220 14.97 -0.45 -10.25
CA GLY A 220 16.39 -0.13 -10.32
C GLY A 220 17.23 -1.41 -10.31
N PRO A 221 18.56 -1.31 -10.32
CA PRO A 221 19.40 -2.48 -10.08
C PRO A 221 18.95 -3.16 -8.77
N PRO A 222 18.90 -4.51 -8.72
CA PRO A 222 18.51 -5.21 -7.51
C PRO A 222 19.38 -4.73 -6.35
N GLU A 223 18.75 -4.40 -5.22
CA GLU A 223 19.50 -4.07 -4.01
C GLU A 223 20.39 -5.27 -3.69
N VAL A 224 21.69 -5.04 -3.58
CA VAL A 224 22.67 -6.10 -3.33
C VAL A 224 22.33 -6.69 -1.96
N GLU A 225 22.00 -8.00 -1.96
CA GLU A 225 21.77 -8.79 -0.73
C GLU A 225 22.99 -8.78 0.20
#